data_AF-V9Z4T1-F1
#
_entry.id   AF-V9Z4T1-F1
#
_cell.length_a   1.000
_cell.length_b   1.000
_cell.length_c   1.000
_cell.angle_alpha   90.00
_cell.angle_beta   90.00
_cell.angle_gamma   90.00
#
_symmetry.space_group_name_H-M   'P 1'
#
loop_
_entity.id
_entity.type
_entity.pdbx_description
1 polymer ?
#
loop_
_entity_poly.entity_id
_entity_poly.type
_entity_poly.pdbx_seq_one_letter_code
_entity_poly.pdbx_strand_id
1 'polypeptide(L)'
;MQWGWLGMDSDMDKVAILNSGKAPFHERDLAEMLARHTASGRLKFTASYAEAAAFADLHSIGVGTPQQPGEHAYDLTHLFSAVR
;
A
#
# COMPACT_ATOMS: atom_id res chain seq x y z
N MET A 1 -21.18 -2.10 10.86
CA MET A 1 -19.72 -2.22 10.66
C MET A 1 -19.33 -1.18 9.62
N GLN A 2 -18.51 -0.20 9.98
CA GLN A 2 -18.04 0.80 9.02
C GLN A 2 -16.75 0.27 8.41
N TRP A 3 -16.81 -0.20 7.16
CA TRP A 3 -15.64 -0.74 6.46
C TRP A 3 -14.58 0.35 6.26
N GLY A 4 -13.31 0.02 6.56
CA GLY A 4 -12.15 0.89 6.39
C GLY A 4 -11.03 0.16 5.65
N TRP A 5 -10.06 0.92 5.15
CA TRP A 5 -8.92 0.42 4.39
C TRP A 5 -7.63 0.60 5.17
N LEU A 6 -6.76 -0.41 5.15
CA LEU A 6 -5.41 -0.34 5.65
C LEU A 6 -4.44 -0.61 4.50
N GLY A 7 -3.73 0.42 4.06
CA GLY A 7 -2.62 0.28 3.12
C GLY A 7 -1.36 -0.20 3.85
N MET A 8 -0.58 -1.08 3.22
CA MET A 8 0.67 -1.56 3.77
C MET A 8 1.79 -1.32 2.76
N ASP A 9 2.91 -0.76 3.23
CA ASP A 9 4.17 -0.68 2.48
C ASP A 9 5.32 -0.86 3.48
N SER A 10 6.37 -1.60 3.10
CA SER A 10 7.56 -1.79 3.94
C SER A 10 8.41 -0.52 4.09
N ASP A 11 8.24 0.45 3.20
CA ASP A 11 8.90 1.75 3.23
C ASP A 11 8.22 2.69 4.24
N MET A 12 8.86 2.88 5.39
CA MET A 12 8.35 3.71 6.48
C MET A 12 8.17 5.18 6.08
N ASP A 13 8.99 5.71 5.17
CA ASP A 13 8.90 7.09 4.73
C ASP A 13 7.67 7.29 3.83
N LYS A 14 7.40 6.35 2.92
CA LYS A 14 6.15 6.35 2.15
C LYS A 14 4.93 6.26 3.06
N VAL A 15 4.95 5.37 4.05
CA VAL A 15 3.86 5.24 5.02
C VAL A 15 3.62 6.55 5.76
N ALA A 16 4.68 7.25 6.20
CA ALA A 16 4.57 8.54 6.85
C ALA A 16 3.95 9.62 5.93
N ILE A 17 4.40 9.70 4.67
CA ILE A 17 3.86 10.62 3.67
C ILE A 17 2.37 10.35 3.43
N LEU A 18 1.99 9.09 3.22
CA LEU A 18 0.61 8.68 2.95
C LEU A 18 -0.31 8.96 4.15
N ASN A 19 0.14 8.66 5.38
CA ASN A 19 -0.60 8.99 6.60
C ASN A 19 -0.76 10.50 6.81
N SER A 20 0.13 11.32 6.26
CA SER A 20 -0.02 12.79 6.25
C SER A 20 -1.04 13.30 5.22
N GLY A 21 -1.70 12.40 4.48
CA GLY A 21 -2.67 12.75 3.43
C GLY A 21 -2.04 13.24 2.14
N LYS A 22 -0.74 13.00 1.93
CA LYS A 22 0.01 13.44 0.75
C LYS A 22 0.32 12.28 -0.19
N ALA A 23 0.32 12.55 -1.50
CA ALA A 23 0.69 11.57 -2.50
C ALA A 23 2.22 11.53 -2.72
N PRO A 24 2.85 10.35 -2.75
CA PRO A 24 4.29 10.21 -3.01
C PRO A 24 4.66 10.34 -4.49
N PHE A 25 3.68 10.37 -5.39
CA PHE A 25 3.84 10.60 -6.83
C PHE A 25 2.63 11.34 -7.39
N HIS A 26 2.75 11.84 -8.63
CA HIS A 26 1.70 12.61 -9.28
C HIS A 26 0.69 11.71 -9.99
N GLU A 27 -0.52 11.65 -9.44
CA GLU A 27 -1.71 11.09 -10.08
C GLU A 27 -2.87 12.06 -9.85
N ARG A 28 -3.72 12.23 -10.87
CA ARG A 28 -4.83 13.17 -10.77
C ARG A 28 -5.78 12.72 -9.66
N ASP A 29 -6.23 13.66 -8.83
CA ASP A 29 -7.18 13.46 -7.72
C ASP A 29 -6.68 12.62 -6.52
N LEU A 30 -5.50 11.98 -6.60
CA LEU A 30 -4.99 11.11 -5.53
C LEU A 30 -4.73 11.86 -4.22
N ALA A 31 -4.14 13.06 -4.28
CA ALA A 31 -3.82 13.85 -3.09
C ALA A 31 -5.09 14.27 -2.31
N GLU A 32 -6.14 14.69 -3.03
CA GLU A 32 -7.41 15.05 -2.40
C GLU A 32 -8.09 13.82 -1.78
N MET A 33 -8.06 12.69 -2.49
CA MET A 33 -8.59 11.41 -2.01
C MET A 33 -7.89 10.98 -0.71
N LEU A 34 -6.55 11.03 -0.68
CA LEU A 34 -5.75 10.66 0.48
C LEU A 34 -6.10 11.54 1.67
N ALA A 35 -6.01 12.87 1.52
CA ALA A 35 -6.30 13.82 2.59
C ALA A 35 -7.70 13.64 3.18
N ARG A 36 -8.71 13.43 2.32
CA ARG A 36 -10.10 13.21 2.78
C ARG A 36 -10.26 11.92 3.58
N HIS A 37 -9.68 10.81 3.10
CA HIS A 37 -9.92 9.52 3.74
C HIS A 37 -9.04 9.28 4.96
N THR A 38 -7.79 9.78 4.98
CA THR A 38 -6.93 9.72 6.16
C THR A 38 -7.47 10.61 7.29
N ALA A 39 -7.92 11.83 6.99
CA ALA A 39 -8.55 12.71 7.98
C ALA A 39 -9.81 12.09 8.60
N SER A 40 -10.58 11.33 7.82
CA SER A 40 -11.77 10.62 8.32
C SER A 40 -11.45 9.32 9.07
N GLY A 41 -10.20 8.86 9.07
CA GLY A 41 -9.78 7.57 9.63
C GLY A 41 -10.24 6.34 8.83
N ARG A 42 -10.94 6.52 7.70
CA ARG A 42 -11.38 5.43 6.82
C ARG A 42 -10.26 4.81 6.00
N LEU A 43 -9.13 5.49 5.88
CA LEU A 43 -7.91 4.99 5.27
C LEU A 43 -6.73 5.23 6.22
N LYS A 44 -5.97 4.19 6.51
CA LYS A 44 -4.73 4.26 7.30
C LYS A 44 -3.62 3.52 6.56
N PHE A 45 -2.38 3.82 6.91
CA PHE A 45 -1.22 3.12 6.38
C PHE A 45 -0.33 2.57 7.50
N THR A 46 0.24 1.38 7.29
CA THR A 46 1.16 0.71 8.22
C THR A 46 2.38 0.14 7.51
N ALA A 47 3.46 -0.06 8.25
CA ALA A 47 4.61 -0.87 7.81
C ALA A 47 4.61 -2.29 8.44
N SER A 48 3.54 -2.65 9.17
CA SER A 48 3.43 -3.93 9.85
C SER A 48 2.61 -4.94 9.04
N TYR A 49 3.28 -6.00 8.58
CA TYR A 49 2.59 -7.15 7.96
C TYR A 49 1.60 -7.82 8.93
N ALA A 50 1.97 -7.93 10.21
CA ALA A 50 1.10 -8.56 11.22
C ALA A 50 -0.20 -7.77 11.43
N GLU A 51 -0.13 -6.44 11.43
CA GLU A 51 -1.30 -5.58 11.53
C GLU A 51 -2.18 -5.70 10.28
N ALA A 52 -1.57 -5.68 9.08
CA ALA A 52 -2.28 -5.85 7.82
C ALA A 52 -3.00 -7.21 7.74
N ALA A 53 -2.34 -8.29 8.16
CA ALA A 53 -2.91 -9.64 8.18
C ALA A 53 -4.09 -9.75 9.15
N ALA A 54 -4.02 -9.11 10.32
CA ALA A 54 -5.08 -9.14 11.31
C ALA A 54 -6.28 -8.22 11.00
N PHE A 55 -6.07 -7.16 10.22
CA PHE A 55 -7.08 -6.12 9.97
C PHE A 55 -8.16 -6.52 8.96
N ALA A 56 -7.80 -7.21 7.88
CA ALA A 56 -8.68 -7.40 6.74
C ALA A 56 -9.12 -8.86 6.53
N ASP A 57 -10.37 -9.05 6.10
CA ASP A 57 -10.87 -10.34 5.60
C ASP A 57 -10.42 -10.62 4.16
N LEU A 58 -10.05 -9.56 3.41
CA LEU A 58 -9.60 -9.63 2.02
C LEU A 58 -8.34 -8.77 1.84
N HIS A 59 -7.28 -9.38 1.32
CA HIS A 59 -6.03 -8.71 0.99
C HIS A 59 -5.86 -8.60 -0.53
N SER A 60 -5.60 -7.38 -1.02
CA SER A 60 -5.20 -7.14 -2.42
C SER A 60 -3.71 -6.84 -2.47
N ILE A 61 -2.99 -7.52 -3.36
CA ILE A 61 -1.54 -7.36 -3.49
C ILE A 61 -1.24 -6.49 -4.72
N GLY A 62 -0.64 -5.33 -4.48
CA GLY A 62 -0.28 -4.34 -5.51
C GLY A 62 1.22 -4.06 -5.58
N VAL A 63 2.07 -5.06 -5.31
CA VAL A 63 3.54 -4.90 -5.34
C VAL A 63 4.09 -4.87 -6.76
N GLY A 64 5.28 -4.30 -6.93
CA GLY A 64 5.96 -4.27 -8.23
C GLY A 64 6.44 -5.65 -8.68
N THR A 65 6.21 -5.95 -9.96
CA THR A 65 6.77 -7.13 -10.66
C THR A 65 7.52 -6.67 -11.90
N PRO A 66 8.69 -6.00 -11.73
CA PRO A 66 9.46 -5.50 -12.86
C PRO A 66 9.92 -6.66 -13.76
N GLN A 67 10.17 -6.36 -15.03
CA GLN A 67 10.74 -7.34 -15.96
C GLN A 67 12.19 -7.67 -15.56
N GLN A 68 12.59 -8.92 -15.70
CA GLN A 68 13.97 -9.34 -15.50
C GLN A 68 14.86 -8.85 -16.65
N PRO A 69 16.05 -8.28 -16.36
CA PRO A 69 16.94 -7.75 -17.40
C PRO A 69 17.32 -8.81 -18.45
N GLY A 70 16.97 -8.55 -19.71
CA GLY A 70 17.34 -9.43 -20.83
C GLY A 70 16.50 -10.71 -20.95
N GLU A 71 15.47 -10.88 -20.13
CA GLU A 71 14.63 -12.08 -20.11
C GLU A 71 13.15 -11.76 -20.42
N HIS A 72 12.41 -12.77 -20.86
CA HIS A 72 10.95 -12.71 -21.02
C HIS A 72 10.23 -13.19 -19.75
N ALA A 73 10.71 -12.75 -18.59
CA ALA A 73 10.21 -13.14 -17.28
C ALA A 73 10.07 -11.92 -16.35
N TYR A 74 9.28 -12.06 -15.29
CA TYR A 74 9.04 -11.02 -14.29
C TYR A 74 9.70 -11.40 -12.95
N ASP A 75 10.27 -10.41 -12.27
CA ASP A 75 10.74 -10.57 -10.90
C ASP A 75 9.55 -10.61 -9.94
N LEU A 76 9.31 -11.78 -9.34
CA LEU A 76 8.22 -12.03 -8.40
C LEU A 76 8.67 -11.96 -6.93
N THR A 77 9.89 -11.50 -6.66
CA THR A 77 10.46 -11.47 -5.30
C THR A 77 9.56 -10.70 -4.33
N HIS A 78 9.06 -9.53 -4.72
CA HIS A 78 8.16 -8.74 -3.87
C HIS A 78 6.81 -9.44 -3.62
N LEU A 79 6.26 -10.11 -4.64
CA LEU A 79 5.01 -10.86 -4.50
C LEU A 79 5.17 -11.99 -3.47
N PHE A 80 6.23 -12.79 -3.61
CA PHE A 80 6.47 -13.88 -2.68
C PHE A 80 6.84 -13.38 -1.28
N SER A 81 7.52 -12.25 -1.16
CA SER A 81 7.80 -11.64 0.16
C SER A 81 6.52 -11.17 0.87
N ALA A 82 5.48 -10.79 0.14
CA ALA A 82 4.24 -10.27 0.72
C ALA A 82 3.29 -11.37 1.24
N VAL A 83 3.52 -12.64 0.89
CA VAL A 83 2.60 -13.77 1.18
C VAL A 83 3.22 -14.92 1.97
N ARG A 84 4.53 -14.85 2.26
CA ARG A 84 5.27 -15.88 3.00
C ARG A 84 5.39 -15.54 4.49
#